data_AF-A0A545AMS2-F1
#
_entry.id   AF-A0A545AMS2-F1
#
_cell.length_a   1.000
_cell.length_b   1.000
_cell.length_c   1.000
_cell.angle_alpha   90.00
_cell.angle_beta   90.00
_cell.angle_gamma   90.00
#
_symmetry.space_group_name_H-M   'P 1'
#
loop_
_entity.id
_entity.type
_entity.pdbx_description
1 polymer ?
#
loop_
_entity_poly.entity_id
_entity_poly.type
_entity_poly.pdbx_seq_one_letter_code
_entity_poly.pdbx_strand_id
1 'polypeptide(L)'
;MVIAAAAAAWAVFVANDAEPDSPCSITVSGHNEGPINANCEEFTDEVSSGTLREARDAARKYADVPPPRSGPSPFLIAGAPHGLKVRTSGTVDGVQIGAVINQSVVWGECQTRTDFDPDRTDNTGAAWLRIKWGTNQPNAQVGFSEPSGKYSGWVYMGFTVPAGHNGAVRSC
;
A
#
# COMPACT_ATOMS: atom_id res chain seq x y z
N MET A 1 63.73 -10.06 -29.09
CA MET A 1 63.24 -10.29 -27.72
C MET A 1 62.17 -9.24 -27.47
N VAL A 2 60.91 -9.69 -27.44
CA VAL A 2 59.70 -8.85 -27.45
C VAL A 2 59.24 -8.68 -26.00
N ILE A 3 59.06 -7.44 -25.53
CA ILE A 3 58.35 -7.18 -24.28
C ILE A 3 57.24 -6.19 -24.59
N ALA A 4 56.01 -6.69 -24.50
CA ALA A 4 54.77 -6.01 -24.83
C ALA A 4 54.43 -4.93 -23.79
N ALA A 5 53.95 -3.79 -24.26
CA ALA A 5 53.36 -2.74 -23.45
C ALA A 5 51.95 -3.18 -23.01
N ALA A 6 51.74 -3.34 -21.70
CA ALA A 6 50.43 -3.54 -21.12
C ALA A 6 49.76 -2.17 -20.91
N ALA A 7 48.83 -1.80 -21.79
CA ALA A 7 47.91 -0.70 -21.55
C ALA A 7 46.83 -1.17 -20.57
N ALA A 8 46.89 -0.71 -19.32
CA ALA A 8 45.82 -0.89 -18.36
C ALA A 8 44.71 0.13 -18.66
N ALA A 9 43.67 -0.31 -19.36
CA ALA A 9 42.43 0.43 -19.50
C ALA A 9 41.74 0.46 -18.12
N TRP A 10 41.69 1.65 -17.50
CA TRP A 10 40.86 1.89 -16.33
C TRP A 10 39.41 1.91 -16.80
N ALA A 11 38.69 0.82 -16.56
CA ALA A 11 37.25 0.79 -16.72
C ALA A 11 36.64 1.76 -15.69
N VAL A 12 36.16 2.91 -16.18
CA VAL A 12 35.22 3.74 -15.42
C VAL A 12 33.96 2.89 -15.27
N PHE A 13 33.77 2.29 -14.10
CA PHE A 13 32.45 1.83 -13.70
C PHE A 13 31.59 3.08 -13.60
N VAL A 14 30.80 3.33 -14.63
CA VAL A 14 29.58 4.11 -14.47
C VAL A 14 28.74 3.25 -13.53
N ALA A 15 28.77 3.61 -12.25
CA ALA A 15 27.68 3.25 -11.37
C ALA A 15 26.45 3.83 -12.05
N ASN A 16 25.67 2.98 -12.72
CA ASN A 16 24.26 3.25 -12.87
C ASN A 16 23.80 3.40 -11.42
N ASP A 17 23.57 4.65 -11.01
CA ASP A 17 22.78 4.97 -9.84
C ASP A 17 21.44 4.27 -10.07
N ALA A 18 21.34 3.04 -9.57
CA ALA A 18 20.06 2.42 -9.32
C ALA A 18 19.43 3.32 -8.26
N GLU A 19 18.61 4.27 -8.73
CA GLU A 19 17.67 4.97 -7.88
C GLU A 19 17.01 3.92 -7.00
N PRO A 20 16.94 4.12 -5.67
CA PRO A 20 16.34 3.12 -4.80
C PRO A 20 14.96 2.83 -5.35
N ASP A 21 14.72 1.57 -5.74
CA ASP A 21 13.46 1.11 -6.31
C ASP A 21 12.33 1.77 -5.54
N SER A 22 11.59 2.67 -6.21
CA SER A 22 10.43 3.33 -5.62
C SER A 22 9.60 2.24 -4.94
N PRO A 23 9.12 2.44 -3.69
CA PRO A 23 8.54 1.38 -2.86
C PRO A 23 7.30 0.70 -3.46
N CYS A 24 6.88 1.10 -4.67
CA CYS A 24 5.82 0.53 -5.47
C CYS A 24 6.07 0.57 -6.98
N SER A 25 7.15 -0.03 -7.49
CA SER A 25 7.22 -0.36 -8.91
C SER A 25 6.80 -1.81 -9.12
N ILE A 26 5.74 -2.02 -9.90
CA ILE A 26 5.41 -3.34 -10.46
C ILE A 26 5.37 -3.17 -11.96
N THR A 27 6.21 -3.91 -12.66
CA THR A 27 6.16 -4.04 -14.11
C THR A 27 5.37 -5.32 -14.43
N VAL A 28 4.09 -5.21 -14.74
CA VAL A 28 3.30 -6.35 -15.25
C VAL A 28 3.41 -6.34 -16.77
N SER A 29 4.13 -7.28 -17.38
CA SER A 29 4.16 -7.42 -18.83
C SER A 29 2.78 -7.90 -19.34
N GLY A 30 1.94 -6.98 -19.80
CA GLY A 30 0.68 -7.32 -20.47
C GLY A 30 0.94 -7.91 -21.86
N HIS A 31 0.23 -8.99 -22.22
CA HIS A 31 0.07 -9.37 -23.62
C HIS A 31 -0.65 -8.21 -24.34
N ASN A 32 0.10 -7.44 -25.14
CA ASN A 32 -0.35 -6.39 -26.08
C ASN A 32 -0.75 -5.00 -25.55
N GLU A 33 -0.59 -4.67 -24.26
CA GLU A 33 -0.89 -3.31 -23.74
C GLU A 33 0.26 -2.61 -23.02
N GLY A 34 1.49 -3.15 -23.13
CA GLY A 34 2.65 -2.59 -22.44
C GLY A 34 2.59 -2.79 -20.92
N PRO A 35 3.62 -2.36 -20.17
CA PRO A 35 3.64 -2.54 -18.73
C PRO A 35 2.64 -1.60 -18.06
N ILE A 36 1.65 -2.15 -17.35
CA ILE A 36 0.90 -1.37 -16.34
C ILE A 36 1.89 -1.17 -15.20
N ASN A 37 2.50 0.02 -15.15
CA ASN A 37 3.20 0.47 -13.97
C ASN A 37 2.10 0.79 -12.94
N ALA A 38 1.90 -0.07 -11.96
CA ALA A 38 1.12 0.28 -10.79
C ALA A 38 1.93 1.28 -9.95
N ASN A 39 2.18 2.47 -10.50
CA ASN A 39 2.95 3.50 -9.85
C ASN A 39 2.09 4.03 -8.71
N CYS A 40 2.56 3.90 -7.47
CA CYS A 40 1.81 4.40 -6.31
C CYS A 40 1.43 5.88 -6.44
N GLU A 41 2.21 6.64 -7.21
CA GLU A 41 1.92 8.02 -7.62
C GLU A 41 0.67 8.10 -8.52
N GLU A 42 0.58 7.29 -9.58
CA GLU A 42 -0.60 7.24 -10.46
C GLU A 42 -1.87 6.85 -9.69
N PHE A 43 -1.79 5.84 -8.82
CA PHE A 43 -2.91 5.49 -7.94
C PHE A 43 -3.32 6.68 -7.08
N THR A 44 -2.37 7.35 -6.43
CA THR A 44 -2.63 8.47 -5.53
C THR A 44 -3.23 9.66 -6.30
N ASP A 45 -2.71 9.96 -7.49
CA ASP A 45 -3.19 11.04 -8.35
C ASP A 45 -4.60 10.76 -8.85
N GLU A 46 -4.89 9.54 -9.31
CA GLU A 46 -6.23 9.19 -9.78
C GLU A 46 -7.28 9.27 -8.64
N VAL A 47 -6.97 8.72 -7.46
CA VAL A 47 -7.94 8.67 -6.34
C VAL A 47 -8.05 9.97 -5.56
N SER A 48 -7.07 10.87 -5.67
CA SER A 48 -7.10 12.20 -5.04
C SER A 48 -7.99 13.20 -5.81
N SER A 49 -8.35 12.88 -7.05
CA SER A 49 -9.20 13.71 -7.89
C SER A 49 -10.69 13.35 -7.77
N GLY A 50 -11.54 14.37 -7.77
CA GLY A 50 -12.99 14.21 -7.90
C GLY A 50 -13.75 13.73 -6.65
N THR A 51 -14.90 13.13 -6.89
CA THR A 51 -15.84 12.65 -5.88
C THR A 51 -15.39 11.31 -5.28
N LEU A 52 -15.88 10.96 -4.08
CA LEU A 52 -15.64 9.64 -3.46
C LEU A 52 -16.03 8.47 -4.39
N ARG A 53 -17.05 8.66 -5.23
CA ARG A 53 -17.47 7.66 -6.22
C ARG A 53 -16.40 7.49 -7.30
N GLU A 54 -15.92 8.58 -7.88
CA GLU A 54 -14.86 8.55 -8.91
C GLU A 54 -13.55 7.99 -8.36
N ALA A 55 -13.15 8.40 -7.15
CA ALA A 55 -11.98 7.85 -6.48
C ALA A 55 -12.12 6.34 -6.24
N ARG A 56 -13.29 5.87 -5.81
CA ARG A 56 -13.57 4.43 -5.63
C ARG A 56 -13.52 3.68 -6.96
N ASP A 57 -14.06 4.25 -8.04
CA ASP A 57 -14.06 3.63 -9.36
C ASP A 57 -12.63 3.57 -9.94
N ALA A 58 -11.82 4.62 -9.73
CA ALA A 58 -10.40 4.62 -10.08
C ALA A 58 -9.61 3.54 -9.31
N ALA A 59 -9.78 3.47 -7.98
CA ALA A 59 -9.10 2.48 -7.16
C ALA A 59 -9.47 1.03 -7.53
N ARG A 60 -10.68 0.79 -8.06
CA ARG A 60 -11.13 -0.54 -8.51
C ARG A 60 -10.39 -1.05 -9.74
N LYS A 61 -9.82 -0.18 -10.58
CA LYS A 61 -9.00 -0.59 -11.73
C LYS A 61 -7.80 -1.45 -11.30
N TYR A 62 -7.32 -1.24 -10.07
CA TYR A 62 -6.16 -1.91 -9.51
C TYR A 62 -6.51 -3.19 -8.73
N ALA A 63 -7.78 -3.61 -8.69
CA ALA A 63 -8.22 -4.75 -7.89
C ALA A 63 -7.59 -6.09 -8.31
N ASP A 64 -7.32 -6.26 -9.61
CA ASP A 64 -6.69 -7.46 -10.16
C ASP A 64 -5.18 -7.31 -10.36
N VAL A 65 -4.61 -6.16 -10.00
CA VAL A 65 -3.17 -5.93 -10.04
C VAL A 65 -2.57 -6.44 -8.73
N PRO A 66 -1.69 -7.45 -8.75
CA PRO A 66 -1.03 -7.92 -7.53
C PRO A 66 -0.23 -6.78 -6.89
N PRO A 67 -0.18 -6.65 -5.57
CA PRO A 67 0.66 -5.66 -4.90
C PRO A 67 2.16 -5.98 -5.04
N PRO A 68 3.07 -5.00 -4.88
CA PRO A 68 4.50 -5.25 -4.92
C PRO A 68 4.90 -6.19 -3.79
N ARG A 69 5.85 -7.10 -4.05
CA ARG A 69 6.34 -8.02 -3.00
C ARG A 69 7.16 -7.33 -1.91
N SER A 70 7.77 -6.18 -2.22
CA SER A 70 8.81 -5.53 -1.41
C SER A 70 8.32 -4.45 -0.46
N GLY A 71 7.11 -3.91 -0.62
CA GLY A 71 6.80 -2.67 0.09
C GLY A 71 5.34 -2.26 0.04
N PRO A 72 4.94 -1.39 0.98
CA PRO A 72 3.55 -1.22 1.31
C PRO A 72 2.78 -0.70 0.10
N SER A 73 1.63 -1.29 -0.16
CA SER A 73 0.80 -0.99 -1.33
C SER A 73 -0.27 0.04 -0.98
N PRO A 74 -0.72 0.87 -1.94
CA PRO A 74 -1.65 1.92 -1.65
C PRO A 74 -3.08 1.37 -1.65
N PHE A 75 -3.89 1.80 -0.68
CA PHE A 75 -5.30 1.48 -0.58
C PHE A 75 -6.08 2.77 -0.31
N LEU A 76 -7.19 2.94 -1.00
CA LEU A 76 -8.13 4.02 -0.75
C LEU A 76 -9.08 3.63 0.38
N ILE A 77 -9.30 4.52 1.33
CA ILE A 77 -10.38 4.39 2.31
C ILE A 77 -11.68 4.88 1.68
N ALA A 78 -12.68 4.01 1.55
CA ALA A 78 -13.95 4.36 0.93
C ALA A 78 -15.14 3.67 1.60
N GLY A 79 -16.07 4.48 2.10
CA GLY A 79 -17.35 4.00 2.64
C GLY A 79 -17.38 3.87 4.16
N ALA A 80 -16.39 4.40 4.88
CA ALA A 80 -16.41 4.47 6.33
C ALA A 80 -17.30 5.66 6.78
N PRO A 81 -18.46 5.44 7.43
CA PRO A 81 -19.45 6.49 7.69
C PRO A 81 -18.97 7.60 8.63
N HIS A 82 -18.05 7.29 9.55
CA HIS A 82 -17.50 8.23 10.54
C HIS A 82 -15.96 8.32 10.49
N GLY A 83 -15.39 7.97 9.34
CA GLY A 83 -13.97 7.63 9.25
C GLY A 83 -13.67 6.25 9.81
N LEU A 84 -12.52 5.72 9.45
CA LEU A 84 -12.07 4.40 9.82
C LEU A 84 -11.04 4.50 10.96
N LYS A 85 -11.28 3.77 12.03
CA LYS A 85 -10.35 3.71 13.16
C LYS A 85 -9.08 2.96 12.76
N VAL A 86 -7.94 3.52 13.12
CA VAL A 86 -6.65 2.83 13.07
C VAL A 86 -6.37 2.26 14.45
N ARG A 87 -6.08 0.97 14.53
CA ARG A 87 -5.92 0.23 15.80
C ARG A 87 -4.51 -0.33 15.98
N THR A 88 -4.13 -0.62 17.23
CA THR A 88 -2.89 -1.35 17.54
C THR A 88 -2.90 -2.80 17.02
N SER A 89 -4.07 -3.42 16.92
CA SER A 89 -4.30 -4.76 16.39
C SER A 89 -5.68 -4.85 15.72
N GLY A 90 -5.85 -5.86 14.86
CA GLY A 90 -7.15 -6.21 14.26
C GLY A 90 -8.04 -7.09 15.15
N THR A 91 -7.67 -7.31 16.40
CA THR A 91 -8.39 -8.16 17.37
C THR A 91 -9.27 -7.31 18.29
N VAL A 92 -10.12 -7.96 19.09
CA VAL A 92 -11.07 -7.27 19.99
C VAL A 92 -10.39 -6.34 21.01
N ASP A 93 -9.18 -6.69 21.45
CA ASP A 93 -8.35 -5.94 22.39
C ASP A 93 -7.56 -4.78 21.77
N GLY A 94 -7.60 -4.62 20.44
CA GLY A 94 -6.91 -3.53 19.75
C GLY A 94 -7.40 -2.16 20.20
N VAL A 95 -6.51 -1.24 20.53
CA VAL A 95 -6.85 0.12 20.97
C VAL A 95 -6.73 1.07 19.80
N GLN A 96 -7.58 2.10 19.76
CA GLN A 96 -7.50 3.14 18.74
C GLN A 96 -6.23 3.99 18.90
N ILE A 97 -5.44 4.10 17.83
CA ILE A 97 -4.22 4.91 17.72
C ILE A 97 -4.32 5.98 16.63
N GLY A 98 -5.51 6.17 16.08
CA GLY A 98 -5.79 7.17 15.07
C GLY A 98 -7.11 6.92 14.37
N ALA A 99 -7.41 7.79 13.40
CA ALA A 99 -8.48 7.59 12.44
C ALA A 99 -8.04 8.11 11.08
N VAL A 100 -8.64 7.54 10.04
CA VAL A 100 -8.45 7.94 8.65
C VAL A 100 -9.81 8.23 8.02
N ILE A 101 -9.93 9.31 7.25
CA ILE A 101 -11.20 9.72 6.63
C ILE A 101 -11.37 9.05 5.25
N ASN A 102 -12.58 9.09 4.71
CA ASN A 102 -12.80 8.65 3.32
C ASN A 102 -11.94 9.47 2.35
N GLN A 103 -11.61 8.86 1.20
CA GLN A 103 -10.71 9.39 0.18
C GLN A 103 -9.24 9.54 0.61
N SER A 104 -8.87 9.07 1.81
CA SER A 104 -7.46 8.99 2.19
C SER A 104 -6.82 7.73 1.62
N VAL A 105 -5.55 7.84 1.23
CA VAL A 105 -4.71 6.71 0.86
C VAL A 105 -3.99 6.18 2.10
N VAL A 106 -3.96 4.86 2.28
CA VAL A 106 -3.20 4.16 3.30
C VAL A 106 -2.26 3.13 2.69
N TRP A 107 -1.14 2.88 3.37
CA TRP A 107 -0.04 2.08 2.84
C TRP A 107 0.00 0.71 3.54
N GLY A 108 -0.60 -0.30 2.92
CA GLY A 108 -0.79 -1.65 3.46
C GLY A 108 0.43 -2.55 3.30
N GLU A 109 0.89 -3.17 4.38
CA GLU A 109 2.06 -4.06 4.44
C GLU A 109 1.71 -5.55 4.23
N CYS A 110 0.60 -5.98 4.83
CA CYS A 110 0.09 -7.35 4.81
C CYS A 110 -1.36 -7.38 5.33
N GLN A 111 -2.06 -8.49 5.12
CA GLN A 111 -3.41 -8.71 5.65
C GLN A 111 -3.44 -9.88 6.64
N THR A 112 -4.42 -9.90 7.54
CA THR A 112 -4.71 -11.05 8.39
C THR A 112 -6.20 -11.19 8.59
N ARG A 113 -6.65 -12.40 8.95
CA ARG A 113 -8.02 -12.63 9.44
C ARG A 113 -7.96 -12.85 10.96
N THR A 114 -8.79 -12.13 11.69
CA THR A 114 -8.87 -12.20 13.16
C THR A 114 -10.21 -12.78 13.60
N ASP A 115 -10.46 -12.76 14.92
CA ASP A 115 -11.72 -13.11 15.55
C ASP A 115 -12.68 -11.91 15.65
N PHE A 116 -12.25 -10.72 15.27
CA PHE A 116 -12.99 -9.49 15.47
C PHE A 116 -13.46 -8.89 14.14
N ASP A 117 -14.77 -8.93 13.94
CA ASP A 117 -15.47 -8.32 12.82
C ASP A 117 -16.23 -7.06 13.31
N PRO A 118 -15.75 -5.85 12.98
CA PRO A 118 -16.39 -4.60 13.38
C PRO A 118 -17.62 -4.26 12.54
N ASP A 119 -17.84 -4.92 11.39
CA ASP A 119 -19.00 -4.72 10.52
C ASP A 119 -19.47 -6.03 9.91
N ARG A 120 -20.26 -6.77 10.71
CA ARG A 120 -20.88 -8.05 10.31
C ARG A 120 -21.91 -7.93 9.18
N THR A 121 -22.21 -6.72 8.73
CA THR A 121 -23.14 -6.50 7.62
C THR A 121 -22.45 -6.51 6.26
N ASP A 122 -21.12 -6.44 6.24
CA ASP A 122 -20.35 -6.59 5.03
C ASP A 122 -20.00 -8.06 4.73
N ASN A 123 -19.51 -8.33 3.53
CA ASN A 123 -19.07 -9.68 3.11
C ASN A 123 -17.55 -9.89 3.28
N THR A 124 -16.87 -8.98 3.98
CA THR A 124 -15.41 -9.02 4.16
C THR A 124 -15.06 -9.97 5.31
N GLY A 125 -15.93 -10.02 6.32
CA GLY A 125 -15.67 -10.69 7.59
C GLY A 125 -14.48 -10.07 8.32
N ALA A 126 -13.96 -10.73 9.35
CA ALA A 126 -12.87 -10.23 10.21
C ALA A 126 -11.48 -10.10 9.51
N ALA A 127 -11.38 -9.48 8.34
CA ALA A 127 -10.13 -9.22 7.62
C ALA A 127 -9.60 -7.83 7.92
N TRP A 128 -8.31 -7.76 8.21
CA TRP A 128 -7.62 -6.57 8.67
C TRP A 128 -6.36 -6.32 7.86
N LEU A 129 -6.16 -5.07 7.46
CA LEU A 129 -4.98 -4.61 6.75
C LEU A 129 -4.04 -3.96 7.74
N ARG A 130 -2.81 -4.47 7.82
CA ARG A 130 -1.73 -3.81 8.54
C ARG A 130 -1.21 -2.68 7.66
N ILE A 131 -1.19 -1.45 8.16
CA ILE A 131 -0.77 -0.26 7.43
C ILE A 131 0.42 0.41 8.11
N LYS A 132 1.23 1.14 7.34
CA LYS A 132 2.19 2.12 7.87
C LYS A 132 1.47 3.29 8.52
N TRP A 133 1.97 3.74 9.66
CA TRP A 133 1.35 4.80 10.45
C TRP A 133 2.39 5.71 11.13
N GLY A 134 2.00 6.96 11.35
CA GLY A 134 2.89 7.99 11.91
C GLY A 134 3.11 7.91 13.43
N THR A 135 2.26 7.19 14.17
CA THR A 135 2.31 7.12 15.64
C THR A 135 1.82 5.77 16.17
N ASN A 136 2.19 5.39 17.38
CA ASN A 136 1.59 4.28 18.13
C ASN A 136 0.88 4.75 19.41
N GLN A 137 0.74 6.07 19.59
CA GLN A 137 0.12 6.66 20.78
C GLN A 137 -1.40 6.42 20.76
N PRO A 138 -1.98 5.90 21.86
CA PRO A 138 -3.43 5.77 21.99
C PRO A 138 -4.14 7.12 21.87
N ASN A 139 -5.34 7.10 21.28
CA ASN A 139 -6.20 8.28 21.15
C ASN A 139 -5.56 9.47 20.40
N ALA A 140 -4.52 9.22 19.60
CA ALA A 140 -4.07 10.22 18.64
C ALA A 140 -5.25 10.60 17.71
N GLN A 141 -5.28 11.87 17.29
CA GLN A 141 -6.30 12.37 16.36
C GLN A 141 -6.12 11.77 14.95
N VAL A 142 -6.80 12.37 13.95
CA VAL A 142 -6.61 12.03 12.54
C VAL A 142 -5.11 12.10 12.21
N GLY A 143 -4.59 11.01 11.68
CA GLY A 143 -3.20 10.89 11.25
C GLY A 143 -3.15 10.60 9.75
N PHE A 144 -1.93 10.59 9.23
CA PHE A 144 -1.66 10.23 7.84
C PHE A 144 -0.86 8.94 7.79
N SER A 145 -1.19 8.10 6.82
CA SER A 145 -0.39 6.93 6.47
C SER A 145 0.62 7.37 5.42
N GLU A 146 1.89 7.03 5.61
CA GLU A 146 2.96 7.29 4.66
C GLU A 146 3.73 5.99 4.42
N PRO A 147 4.32 5.76 3.22
CA PRO A 147 5.06 4.53 2.94
C PRO A 147 6.25 4.34 3.90
N SER A 148 6.85 5.44 4.33
CA SER A 148 7.98 5.53 5.25
C SER A 148 7.56 5.55 6.73
N GLY A 149 6.27 5.38 7.04
CA GLY A 149 5.74 5.43 8.40
C GLY A 149 6.50 4.50 9.35
N LYS A 150 6.93 5.06 10.49
CA LYS A 150 7.77 4.35 11.48
C LYS A 150 7.00 3.25 12.22
N TYR A 151 5.70 3.45 12.44
CA TYR A 151 4.86 2.53 13.19
C TYR A 151 3.92 1.79 12.25
N SER A 152 3.25 0.76 12.79
CA SER A 152 2.17 0.07 12.09
C SER A 152 0.85 0.27 12.83
N GLY A 153 -0.24 0.31 12.08
CA GLY A 153 -1.60 0.26 12.58
C GLY A 153 -2.42 -0.77 11.81
N TRP A 154 -3.65 -1.00 12.26
CA TRP A 154 -4.58 -1.91 11.61
C TRP A 154 -5.87 -1.21 11.27
N VAL A 155 -6.34 -1.43 10.05
CA VAL A 155 -7.62 -0.93 9.55
C VAL A 155 -8.45 -2.07 9.02
N TYR A 156 -9.77 -1.95 9.17
CA TYR A 156 -10.70 -2.96 8.69
C TYR A 156 -10.76 -2.96 7.16
N MET A 157 -10.58 -4.13 6.54
CA MET A 157 -10.48 -4.22 5.08
C MET A 157 -11.78 -3.91 4.35
N GLY A 158 -12.94 -4.04 5.01
CA GLY A 158 -14.25 -3.78 4.40
C GLY A 158 -14.44 -2.35 3.92
N PHE A 159 -13.63 -1.41 4.41
CA PHE A 159 -13.63 -0.01 4.00
C PHE A 159 -12.42 0.39 3.16
N THR A 160 -11.65 -0.58 2.66
CA THR A 160 -10.47 -0.35 1.81
C THR A 160 -10.78 -0.72 0.36
N VAL A 161 -10.21 0.02 -0.60
CA VAL A 161 -10.34 -0.24 -2.04
C VAL A 161 -8.95 -0.14 -2.68
N PRO A 162 -8.52 -1.12 -3.49
CA PRO A 162 -9.23 -2.35 -3.82
C PRO A 162 -9.41 -3.26 -2.59
N ALA A 163 -10.65 -3.73 -2.38
CA ALA A 163 -11.02 -4.56 -1.25
C ALA A 163 -10.50 -5.98 -1.51
N GLY A 164 -9.32 -6.28 -0.97
CA GLY A 164 -8.55 -7.45 -1.37
C GLY A 164 -8.09 -7.33 -2.82
N HIS A 165 -6.79 -7.21 -3.04
CA HIS A 165 -6.16 -7.39 -4.36
C HIS A 165 -6.33 -8.86 -4.82
N ASN A 166 -7.56 -9.35 -4.95
CA ASN A 166 -7.90 -10.74 -5.20
C ASN A 166 -7.16 -11.76 -4.28
N GLY A 167 -6.89 -11.37 -3.03
CA GLY A 167 -6.10 -12.17 -2.08
C GLY A 167 -4.57 -12.11 -2.25
N ALA A 168 -4.05 -11.28 -3.16
CA ALA A 168 -2.62 -11.11 -3.43
C ALA A 168 -1.90 -10.21 -2.40
N VAL A 169 -2.63 -9.55 -1.49
CA VAL A 169 -2.01 -8.98 -0.29
C VAL A 169 -1.46 -10.14 0.53
N ARG A 170 -0.15 -10.16 0.76
CA ARG A 170 0.49 -11.22 1.53
C ARG A 170 -0.11 -11.33 2.94
N SER A 171 -0.17 -12.54 3.46
CA SER A 171 -0.53 -12.73 4.88
C SER A 171 0.54 -12.11 5.78
N CYS A 172 0.09 -11.51 6.87
CA CYS A 172 0.87 -11.44 8.10
C CYS A 172 0.89 -12.86 8.72
#